data_AF-A0A7L0NL73-F1
#
_entry.id   AF-A0A7L0NL73-F1
#
_cell.length_a   1.000
_cell.length_b   1.000
_cell.length_c   1.000
_cell.angle_alpha   90.00
_cell.angle_beta   90.00
_cell.angle_gamma   90.00
#
_symmetry.space_group_name_H-M   'P 1'
#
loop_
_entity.id
_entity.type
_entity.pdbx_description
1 polymer ?
#
loop_
_entity_poly.entity_id
_entity_poly.type
_entity_poly.pdbx_seq_one_letter_code
_entity_poly.pdbx_strand_id
1 'polypeptide(L)'
;LALLAGTVTAVIQELPLTMAPDSFDDQYLNCHQRMLAALPALNRSEFRSNPLFARVWGRAAAATPPVWSPLGRWEEAVALRAYTMMDDGLYQGFNAAVRGGGGSRRRYLDRFHYKVLHFLLTAALRDLRKALPASLCLHTYRGFSGTRFTARPGQQMRFGHFVSGSSDQSLAKRFGNDTIFEVWSCHGAPVWGFSDMPHQNEFLIPPFETFTVTAV
;
A
#
# COMPACT_ATOMS: atom_id res chain seq x y z
N LEU A 1 25.26 -27.61 -34.27
CA LEU A 1 24.06 -26.81 -33.94
C LEU A 1 24.49 -25.69 -33.00
N ALA A 2 24.44 -24.44 -33.45
CA ALA A 2 24.70 -23.28 -32.61
C ALA A 2 23.41 -22.89 -31.87
N LEU A 3 23.42 -22.99 -30.54
CA LEU A 3 22.35 -22.44 -29.70
C LEU A 3 22.57 -20.93 -29.58
N LEU A 4 21.76 -20.15 -30.29
CA LEU A 4 21.63 -18.72 -30.06
C LEU A 4 20.96 -18.52 -28.70
N ALA A 5 21.75 -18.20 -27.68
CA ALA A 5 21.26 -17.63 -26.43
C ALA A 5 20.73 -16.22 -26.74
N GLY A 6 19.45 -16.13 -27.09
CA GLY A 6 18.76 -14.85 -27.20
C GLY A 6 18.74 -14.18 -25.83
N THR A 7 19.47 -13.08 -25.69
CA THR A 7 19.34 -12.18 -24.55
C THR A 7 17.96 -11.56 -24.59
N VAL A 8 17.06 -12.01 -23.71
CA VAL A 8 15.78 -11.34 -23.49
C VAL A 8 16.10 -10.02 -22.80
N THR A 9 16.18 -8.93 -23.57
CA THR A 9 16.25 -7.58 -23.00
C THR A 9 14.90 -7.29 -22.36
N ALA A 10 14.88 -7.18 -21.02
CA ALA A 10 13.69 -6.76 -20.30
C ALA A 10 13.32 -5.34 -20.77
N VAL A 11 12.13 -5.17 -21.34
CA VAL A 11 11.63 -3.87 -21.79
C VAL A 11 11.28 -3.04 -20.57
N ILE A 12 11.95 -1.89 -20.41
CA ILE A 12 11.62 -0.91 -19.38
C ILE A 12 10.40 -0.11 -19.85
N GLN A 13 9.35 -0.07 -19.04
CA GLN A 13 8.15 0.72 -19.32
C GLN A 13 8.35 2.17 -18.89
N GLU A 14 8.11 3.13 -19.78
CA GLU A 14 8.01 4.54 -19.39
C GLU A 14 6.58 4.86 -18.95
N LEU A 15 6.41 5.50 -17.80
CA LEU A 15 5.11 5.82 -17.24
C LEU A 15 5.07 7.25 -16.67
N PRO A 16 4.23 8.16 -17.19
CA PRO A 16 4.08 9.48 -16.61
C PRO A 16 3.42 9.41 -15.23
N LEU A 17 3.98 10.15 -14.27
CA LEU A 17 3.28 10.38 -13.01
C LEU A 17 2.00 11.16 -13.25
N THR A 18 0.95 10.86 -12.49
CA THR A 18 -0.36 11.52 -12.58
C THR A 18 -0.95 11.69 -11.18
N MET A 19 -2.13 12.30 -11.11
CA MET A 19 -2.94 12.34 -9.88
C MET A 19 -3.71 11.05 -9.60
N ALA A 20 -3.50 9.99 -10.40
CA ALA A 20 -4.16 8.68 -10.28
C ALA A 20 -5.70 8.76 -10.14
N PRO A 21 -6.40 9.31 -11.16
CA PRO A 21 -7.83 9.65 -11.04
C PRO A 21 -8.76 8.45 -10.84
N ASP A 22 -8.32 7.23 -11.20
CA ASP A 22 -9.11 6.00 -11.02
C ASP A 22 -8.86 5.30 -9.68
N SER A 23 -7.95 5.83 -8.85
CA SER A 23 -7.61 5.26 -7.55
C SER A 23 -8.80 5.29 -6.60
N PHE A 24 -9.01 4.21 -5.85
CA PHE A 24 -9.83 4.26 -4.64
C PHE A 24 -8.98 4.82 -3.50
N ASP A 25 -9.22 6.07 -3.11
CA ASP A 25 -8.35 6.84 -2.21
C ASP A 25 -9.12 7.39 -0.99
N ASP A 26 -10.13 6.65 -0.52
CA ASP A 26 -10.98 7.08 0.58
C ASP A 26 -10.19 7.23 1.90
N GLN A 27 -10.34 8.38 2.55
CA GLN A 27 -9.78 8.70 3.86
C GLN A 27 -10.72 8.33 5.02
N TYR A 28 -11.96 7.97 4.70
CA TYR A 28 -13.03 7.61 5.62
C TYR A 28 -13.37 8.70 6.64
N LEU A 29 -13.23 9.96 6.21
CA LEU A 29 -13.60 11.12 7.02
C LEU A 29 -15.10 11.08 7.29
N ASN A 30 -15.49 11.24 8.55
CA ASN A 30 -16.88 11.26 9.01
C ASN A 30 -17.70 9.96 8.83
N CYS A 31 -17.10 8.89 8.29
CA CYS A 31 -17.77 7.58 8.16
C CYS A 31 -17.05 6.43 8.88
N HIS A 32 -15.99 6.72 9.65
CA HIS A 32 -15.20 5.72 10.36
C HIS A 32 -16.04 4.74 11.20
N GLN A 33 -16.94 5.25 12.05
CA GLN A 33 -17.79 4.40 12.90
C GLN A 33 -18.78 3.55 12.08
N ARG A 34 -19.27 4.09 10.96
CA ARG A 34 -20.14 3.34 10.04
C ARG A 34 -19.38 2.20 9.34
N MET A 35 -18.13 2.44 8.97
CA MET A 35 -17.26 1.42 8.40
C MET A 35 -16.94 0.33 9.41
N LEU A 36 -16.65 0.68 10.66
CA LEU A 36 -16.47 -0.30 11.75
C LEU A 36 -17.71 -1.18 11.93
N ALA A 37 -18.90 -0.59 11.95
CA ALA A 37 -20.15 -1.34 12.05
C ALA A 37 -20.40 -2.26 10.84
N ALA A 38 -19.90 -1.90 9.66
CA ALA A 38 -20.04 -2.70 8.43
C ALA A 38 -19.04 -3.86 8.33
N LEU A 39 -17.93 -3.83 9.09
CA LEU A 39 -16.86 -4.83 8.99
C LEU A 39 -17.34 -6.29 9.04
N PRO A 40 -18.23 -6.73 9.95
CA PRO A 40 -18.65 -8.12 10.01
C PRO A 40 -19.37 -8.59 8.74
N ALA A 41 -20.22 -7.73 8.16
CA ALA A 41 -20.92 -8.05 6.92
C ALA A 41 -19.95 -8.04 5.72
N LEU A 42 -19.06 -7.05 5.65
CA LEU A 42 -18.07 -6.95 4.59
C LEU A 42 -17.10 -8.14 4.62
N ASN A 43 -16.52 -8.50 5.77
CA ASN A 43 -15.64 -9.66 5.93
C ASN A 43 -16.29 -10.94 5.37
N ARG A 44 -17.54 -11.23 5.76
CA ARG A 44 -18.26 -12.41 5.27
C ARG A 44 -18.49 -12.38 3.76
N SER A 45 -18.74 -11.22 3.18
CA SER A 45 -18.93 -11.10 1.72
C SER A 45 -17.61 -11.19 0.96
N GLU A 46 -16.58 -10.47 1.41
CA GLU A 46 -15.31 -10.35 0.70
C GLU A 46 -14.47 -11.62 0.81
N PHE A 47 -14.50 -12.33 1.95
CA PHE A 47 -13.82 -13.62 2.07
C PHE A 47 -14.44 -14.71 1.20
N ARG A 48 -15.75 -14.63 0.91
CA ARG A 48 -16.38 -15.53 -0.06
C ARG A 48 -16.01 -15.20 -1.50
N SER A 49 -15.96 -13.91 -1.86
CA SER A 49 -15.60 -13.49 -3.21
C SER A 49 -14.10 -13.48 -3.50
N ASN A 50 -13.26 -13.50 -2.45
CA ASN A 50 -11.81 -13.39 -2.55
C ASN A 50 -11.11 -14.41 -1.63
N PRO A 51 -10.97 -15.67 -2.08
CA PRO A 51 -10.35 -16.74 -1.29
C PRO A 51 -8.88 -16.48 -0.94
N LEU A 52 -8.15 -15.76 -1.81
CA LEU A 52 -6.79 -15.32 -1.54
C LEU A 52 -6.75 -14.41 -0.31
N PHE A 53 -7.59 -13.37 -0.29
CA PHE A 53 -7.69 -12.45 0.84
C PHE A 53 -8.10 -13.18 2.12
N ALA A 54 -9.09 -14.07 2.07
CA ALA A 54 -9.51 -14.86 3.22
C ALA A 54 -8.37 -15.71 3.81
N ARG A 55 -7.61 -16.39 2.96
CA ARG A 55 -6.49 -17.24 3.39
C ARG A 55 -5.38 -16.42 4.04
N VAL A 56 -4.94 -15.35 3.39
CA VAL A 56 -3.86 -14.50 3.92
C VAL A 56 -4.29 -13.80 5.20
N TRP A 57 -5.55 -13.32 5.27
CA TRP A 57 -6.12 -12.77 6.50
C TRP A 57 -6.07 -13.78 7.65
N GLY A 58 -6.47 -15.04 7.41
CA GLY A 58 -6.44 -16.10 8.42
C GLY A 58 -5.03 -16.36 8.96
N ARG A 59 -4.02 -16.41 8.07
CA ARG A 59 -2.61 -16.55 8.48
C ARG A 59 -2.12 -15.33 9.26
N ALA A 60 -2.39 -14.13 8.77
CA ALA A 60 -2.02 -12.89 9.44
C ALA A 60 -2.63 -12.82 10.84
N ALA A 61 -3.93 -13.10 10.97
CA ALA A 61 -4.65 -13.14 12.25
C ALA A 61 -4.02 -14.12 13.23
N ALA A 62 -3.70 -15.35 12.80
CA ALA A 62 -3.04 -16.34 13.65
C ALA A 62 -1.65 -15.91 14.11
N ALA A 63 -0.95 -15.12 13.29
CA ALA A 63 0.39 -14.61 13.57
C ALA A 63 0.41 -13.22 14.23
N THR A 64 -0.75 -12.56 14.41
CA THR A 64 -0.85 -11.25 15.06
C THR A 64 -1.09 -11.42 16.56
N PRO A 65 -0.07 -11.24 17.42
CA PRO A 65 -0.27 -11.30 18.86
C PRO A 65 -1.18 -10.15 19.33
N PRO A 66 -1.96 -10.35 20.41
CA PRO A 66 -2.74 -9.30 21.05
C PRO A 66 -1.79 -8.40 21.87
N VAL A 67 -1.03 -7.53 21.20
CA VAL A 67 -0.04 -6.65 21.84
C VAL A 67 -0.64 -5.26 22.07
N TRP A 68 -0.14 -4.56 23.09
CA TRP A 68 -0.37 -3.13 23.25
C TRP A 68 0.25 -2.36 22.08
N SER A 69 -0.59 -1.68 21.32
CA SER A 69 -0.24 -0.98 20.10
C SER A 69 -0.91 0.40 20.10
N PRO A 70 -0.32 1.43 19.46
CA PRO A 70 -1.01 2.70 19.20
C PRO A 70 -2.23 2.56 18.27
N LEU A 71 -2.43 1.37 17.69
CA LEU A 71 -3.59 1.06 16.85
C LEU A 71 -4.88 1.01 17.68
N GLY A 72 -5.98 1.43 17.06
CA GLY A 72 -7.28 1.44 17.72
C GLY A 72 -7.87 0.04 17.91
N ARG A 73 -7.46 -0.93 17.08
CA ARG A 73 -8.05 -2.29 17.06
C ARG A 73 -7.04 -3.35 16.64
N TRP A 74 -7.26 -4.59 17.07
CA TRP A 74 -6.42 -5.72 16.65
C TRP A 74 -6.53 -6.00 15.14
N GLU A 75 -7.70 -5.81 14.52
CA GLU A 75 -7.87 -6.02 13.07
C GLU A 75 -7.04 -5.06 12.21
N GLU A 76 -6.68 -3.89 12.72
CA GLU A 76 -5.74 -2.97 12.06
C GLU A 76 -4.33 -3.58 12.01
N ALA A 77 -3.90 -4.22 13.10
CA ALA A 77 -2.62 -4.93 13.15
C ALA A 77 -2.61 -6.15 12.21
N VAL A 78 -3.73 -6.88 12.14
CA VAL A 78 -3.91 -7.99 11.18
C VAL A 78 -3.85 -7.49 9.74
N ALA A 79 -4.50 -6.36 9.44
CA ALA A 79 -4.47 -5.77 8.10
C ALA A 79 -3.05 -5.36 7.68
N LEU A 80 -2.30 -4.68 8.57
CA LEU A 80 -0.90 -4.34 8.34
C LEU A 80 -0.07 -5.60 8.10
N ARG A 81 -0.17 -6.60 8.98
CA ARG A 81 0.56 -7.87 8.82
C ARG A 81 0.23 -8.52 7.48
N ALA A 82 -1.05 -8.71 7.18
CA ALA A 82 -1.52 -9.31 5.92
C ALA A 82 -0.97 -8.59 4.68
N TYR A 83 -0.92 -7.26 4.70
CA TYR A 83 -0.38 -6.47 3.60
C TYR A 83 1.15 -6.66 3.44
N THR A 84 1.88 -6.77 4.54
CA THR A 84 3.35 -6.96 4.52
C THR A 84 3.81 -8.40 4.28
N MET A 85 2.88 -9.38 4.30
CA MET A 85 3.19 -10.77 3.95
C MET A 85 3.54 -10.87 2.46
N MET A 86 4.78 -11.27 2.17
CA MET A 86 5.24 -11.45 0.79
C MET A 86 4.69 -12.71 0.12
N ASP A 87 4.36 -13.73 0.92
CA ASP A 87 3.74 -14.95 0.45
C ASP A 87 2.37 -14.66 -0.17
N ASP A 88 1.94 -15.50 -1.12
CA ASP A 88 0.62 -15.48 -1.76
C ASP A 88 0.28 -14.23 -2.61
N GLY A 89 1.04 -13.15 -2.51
CA GLY A 89 0.91 -11.98 -3.38
C GLY A 89 -0.32 -11.09 -3.12
N LEU A 90 -0.78 -11.01 -1.86
CA LEU A 90 -1.94 -10.20 -1.48
C LEU A 90 -1.75 -8.73 -1.84
N TYR A 91 -0.61 -8.15 -1.49
CA TYR A 91 -0.36 -6.72 -1.70
C TYR A 91 -0.38 -6.34 -3.19
N GLN A 92 0.10 -7.22 -4.10
CA GLN A 92 0.06 -6.95 -5.54
C GLN A 92 -1.37 -6.88 -6.04
N GLY A 93 -2.20 -7.88 -5.71
CA GLY A 93 -3.60 -7.93 -6.11
C GLY A 93 -4.41 -6.79 -5.51
N PHE A 94 -4.18 -6.49 -4.22
CA PHE A 94 -4.78 -5.36 -3.53
C PHE A 94 -4.40 -4.03 -4.19
N ASN A 95 -3.11 -3.73 -4.36
CA ASN A 95 -2.67 -2.46 -4.95
C ASN A 95 -3.14 -2.31 -6.40
N ALA A 96 -3.22 -3.40 -7.18
CA ALA A 96 -3.83 -3.36 -8.51
C ALA A 96 -5.33 -3.00 -8.46
N ALA A 97 -6.08 -3.57 -7.50
CA ALA A 97 -7.49 -3.23 -7.31
C ALA A 97 -7.67 -1.78 -6.83
N VAL A 98 -6.79 -1.27 -5.97
CA VAL A 98 -6.84 0.12 -5.48
C VAL A 98 -6.65 1.11 -6.63
N ARG A 99 -5.67 0.89 -7.53
CA ARG A 99 -5.40 1.79 -8.68
C ARG A 99 -6.60 2.04 -9.59
N GLY A 100 -7.56 1.11 -9.65
CA GLY A 100 -8.74 1.22 -10.50
C GLY A 100 -10.06 1.31 -9.75
N GLY A 101 -10.08 1.09 -8.44
CA GLY A 101 -11.30 0.91 -7.65
C GLY A 101 -12.21 2.14 -7.58
N GLY A 102 -11.63 3.33 -7.74
CA GLY A 102 -12.34 4.62 -7.68
C GLY A 102 -12.92 5.09 -9.01
N GLY A 103 -12.54 4.49 -10.14
CA GLY A 103 -12.97 4.98 -11.47
C GLY A 103 -14.47 4.93 -11.75
N SER A 104 -15.27 4.19 -10.97
CA SER A 104 -16.74 4.33 -10.94
C SER A 104 -17.38 3.60 -9.75
N ARG A 105 -18.59 4.03 -9.36
CA ARG A 105 -19.40 3.32 -8.36
C ARG A 105 -19.62 1.86 -8.70
N ARG A 106 -19.89 1.54 -9.98
CA ARG A 106 -20.09 0.16 -10.43
C ARG A 106 -18.83 -0.67 -10.24
N ARG A 107 -17.67 -0.15 -10.65
CA ARG A 107 -16.39 -0.86 -10.46
C ARG A 107 -16.08 -1.10 -8.98
N TYR A 108 -16.33 -0.11 -8.12
CA TYR A 108 -16.19 -0.26 -6.67
C TYR A 108 -17.09 -1.36 -6.09
N LEU A 109 -18.37 -1.39 -6.46
CA LEU A 109 -19.31 -2.38 -5.95
C LEU A 109 -19.01 -3.78 -6.49
N ASP A 110 -18.77 -3.90 -7.79
CA ASP A 110 -18.72 -5.18 -8.49
C ASP A 110 -17.33 -5.83 -8.48
N ARG A 111 -16.24 -5.05 -8.34
CA ARG A 111 -14.87 -5.55 -8.54
C ARG A 111 -13.90 -5.27 -7.40
N PHE A 112 -14.18 -4.29 -6.55
CA PHE A 112 -13.29 -3.95 -5.43
C PHE A 112 -13.61 -4.80 -4.20
N HIS A 113 -13.06 -6.01 -4.14
CA HIS A 113 -13.26 -6.97 -3.03
C HIS A 113 -12.17 -6.88 -1.95
N TYR A 114 -11.79 -5.64 -1.62
CA TYR A 114 -10.79 -5.30 -0.61
C TYR A 114 -11.22 -4.10 0.27
N LYS A 115 -12.53 -3.87 0.42
CA LYS A 115 -13.10 -2.76 1.21
C LYS A 115 -12.63 -2.80 2.65
N VAL A 116 -12.61 -4.00 3.25
CA VAL A 116 -12.11 -4.24 4.60
C VAL A 116 -10.64 -3.87 4.72
N LEU A 117 -9.80 -4.45 3.83
CA LEU A 117 -8.35 -4.26 3.90
C LEU A 117 -7.98 -2.78 3.71
N HIS A 118 -8.58 -2.13 2.71
CA HIS A 118 -8.39 -0.71 2.46
C HIS A 118 -8.75 0.15 3.67
N PHE A 119 -9.93 -0.08 4.25
CA PHE A 119 -10.38 0.66 5.42
C PHE A 119 -9.45 0.50 6.62
N LEU A 120 -9.08 -0.75 6.94
CA LEU A 120 -8.25 -1.04 8.10
C LEU A 120 -6.82 -0.52 7.94
N LEU A 121 -6.23 -0.60 6.74
CA LEU A 121 -4.92 -0.01 6.47
C LEU A 121 -4.95 1.52 6.61
N THR A 122 -5.98 2.19 6.07
CA THR A 122 -6.15 3.64 6.23
C THR A 122 -6.33 4.03 7.69
N ALA A 123 -7.17 3.29 8.44
CA ALA A 123 -7.37 3.53 9.87
C ALA A 123 -6.09 3.32 10.67
N ALA A 124 -5.35 2.24 10.39
CA ALA A 124 -4.09 1.92 11.04
C ALA A 124 -3.05 3.03 10.85
N LEU A 125 -2.84 3.48 9.62
CA LEU A 125 -1.90 4.58 9.32
C LEU A 125 -2.30 5.86 10.04
N ARG A 126 -3.59 6.20 10.06
CA ARG A 126 -4.08 7.37 10.79
C ARG A 126 -3.77 7.27 12.28
N ASP A 127 -3.95 6.11 12.89
CA ASP A 127 -3.73 5.94 14.34
C ASP A 127 -2.23 5.90 14.68
N LEU A 128 -1.40 5.27 13.84
CA LEU A 128 0.07 5.39 13.92
C LEU A 128 0.55 6.84 13.80
N ARG A 129 -0.05 7.63 12.90
CA ARG A 129 0.28 9.05 12.70
C ARG A 129 -0.13 9.91 13.89
N LYS A 130 -1.27 9.64 14.54
CA LYS A 130 -1.70 10.37 15.76
C LYS A 130 -0.76 10.14 16.93
N ALA A 131 -0.07 9.01 16.97
CA ALA A 131 0.95 8.73 18.00
C ALA A 131 2.25 9.51 17.78
N LEU A 132 2.39 10.23 16.67
CA LEU A 132 3.55 11.04 16.32
C LEU A 132 3.20 12.54 16.37
N PRO A 133 4.21 13.43 16.49
CA PRO A 133 3.98 14.87 16.39
C PRO A 133 3.29 15.25 15.07
N ALA A 134 2.25 16.08 15.14
CA ALA A 134 1.43 16.44 13.99
C ALA A 134 2.23 17.13 12.86
N SER A 135 3.29 17.87 13.19
CA SER A 135 4.16 18.55 12.23
C SER A 135 5.24 17.65 11.60
N LEU A 136 5.41 16.42 12.08
CA LEU A 136 6.50 15.55 11.65
C LEU A 136 6.13 14.79 10.37
N CYS A 137 6.61 15.22 9.21
CA CYS A 137 6.64 14.37 8.02
C CYS A 137 7.86 13.45 8.08
N LEU A 138 7.68 12.21 7.64
CA LEU A 138 8.69 11.16 7.69
C LEU A 138 9.27 10.92 6.31
N HIS A 139 10.54 10.54 6.29
CA HIS A 139 11.30 10.30 5.08
C HIS A 139 11.36 8.81 4.74
N THR A 140 11.19 8.47 3.47
CA THR A 140 11.24 7.09 2.99
C THR A 140 11.69 7.02 1.53
N TYR A 141 12.14 5.83 1.12
CA TYR A 141 12.56 5.52 -0.24
C TYR A 141 11.76 4.36 -0.80
N ARG A 142 11.50 4.39 -2.12
CA ARG A 142 10.89 3.27 -2.85
C ARG A 142 11.58 3.05 -4.19
N GLY A 143 12.18 1.88 -4.37
CA GLY A 143 12.66 1.38 -5.66
C GLY A 143 11.57 0.70 -6.50
N PHE A 144 11.61 0.91 -7.82
CA PHE A 144 10.80 0.22 -8.81
C PHE A 144 11.70 -0.46 -9.86
N SER A 145 11.34 -1.69 -10.24
CA SER A 145 11.98 -2.46 -11.32
C SER A 145 11.07 -2.48 -12.55
N GLY A 146 11.66 -2.40 -13.74
CA GLY A 146 10.95 -2.48 -15.03
C GLY A 146 10.09 -1.27 -15.36
N THR A 147 10.15 -0.19 -14.57
CA THR A 147 9.39 1.04 -14.80
C THR A 147 10.27 2.26 -14.60
N ARG A 148 10.29 3.16 -15.59
CA ARG A 148 10.84 4.51 -15.49
C ARG A 148 9.72 5.51 -15.44
N PHE A 149 9.60 6.20 -14.30
CA PHE A 149 8.59 7.24 -14.16
C PHE A 149 9.08 8.55 -14.76
N THR A 150 8.24 9.21 -15.56
CA THR A 150 8.54 10.54 -16.10
C THR A 150 7.75 11.59 -15.34
N ALA A 151 8.41 12.68 -14.93
CA ALA A 151 7.80 13.78 -14.19
C ALA A 151 8.47 15.11 -14.50
N ARG A 152 7.90 16.21 -14.00
CA ARG A 152 8.52 17.55 -14.04
C ARG A 152 8.54 18.15 -12.64
N PRO A 153 9.58 18.91 -12.26
CA PRO A 153 9.54 19.72 -11.05
C PRO A 153 8.29 20.60 -11.01
N GLY A 154 7.65 20.69 -9.84
CA GLY A 154 6.37 21.37 -9.63
C GLY A 154 5.12 20.55 -9.99
N GLN A 155 5.27 19.37 -10.62
CA GLN A 155 4.14 18.51 -10.94
C GLN A 155 3.53 17.91 -9.67
N GLN A 156 2.20 17.93 -9.55
CA GLN A 156 1.48 17.18 -8.53
C GLN A 156 1.25 15.74 -8.96
N MET A 157 1.38 14.82 -8.00
CA MET A 157 1.15 13.40 -8.22
C MET A 157 0.50 12.73 -7.01
N ARG A 158 -0.11 11.57 -7.26
CA ARG A 158 -0.49 10.58 -6.26
C ARG A 158 -0.05 9.21 -6.72
N PHE A 159 0.38 8.36 -5.79
CA PHE A 159 0.70 6.98 -6.16
C PHE A 159 -0.55 6.20 -6.54
N GLY A 160 -1.72 6.55 -5.99
CA GLY A 160 -3.00 5.91 -6.32
C GLY A 160 -3.12 4.46 -5.84
N HIS A 161 -2.27 4.07 -4.89
CA HIS A 161 -2.31 2.80 -4.17
C HIS A 161 -1.46 2.94 -2.91
N PHE A 162 -1.53 1.96 -2.02
CA PHE A 162 -0.62 1.92 -0.89
C PHE A 162 0.79 1.64 -1.38
N VAL A 163 1.78 2.38 -0.88
CA VAL A 163 3.17 2.23 -1.29
C VAL A 163 4.02 1.82 -0.11
N SER A 164 4.60 0.63 -0.19
CA SER A 164 5.66 0.19 0.72
C SER A 164 6.98 0.79 0.32
N GLY A 165 7.58 1.60 1.17
CA GLY A 165 8.96 2.07 1.09
C GLY A 165 9.81 1.53 2.25
N SER A 166 11.02 2.04 2.36
CA SER A 166 11.96 1.78 3.45
C SER A 166 12.62 3.09 3.87
N SER A 167 12.87 3.29 5.16
CA SER A 167 13.70 4.42 5.63
C SER A 167 15.17 4.30 5.23
N ASP A 168 15.60 3.11 4.80
CA ASP A 168 16.93 2.84 4.24
C ASP A 168 16.86 2.73 2.71
N GLN A 169 17.59 3.62 2.03
CA GLN A 169 17.68 3.64 0.56
C GLN A 169 18.26 2.35 -0.01
N SER A 170 19.24 1.74 0.66
CA SER A 170 19.88 0.50 0.20
C SER A 170 18.90 -0.69 0.21
N LEU A 171 18.00 -0.73 1.19
CA LEU A 171 16.91 -1.71 1.25
C LEU A 171 15.86 -1.43 0.19
N ALA A 172 15.49 -0.15 -0.03
CA ALA A 172 14.53 0.23 -1.07
C ALA A 172 15.02 -0.17 -2.48
N LYS A 173 16.32 -0.02 -2.75
CA LYS A 173 16.98 -0.41 -4.01
C LYS A 173 16.90 -1.92 -4.31
N ARG A 174 16.67 -2.77 -3.31
CA ARG A 174 16.46 -4.22 -3.52
C ARG A 174 15.17 -4.53 -4.27
N PHE A 175 14.20 -3.61 -4.26
CA PHE A 175 12.94 -3.73 -5.00
C PHE A 175 13.02 -3.14 -6.42
N GLY A 176 14.13 -2.44 -6.75
CA GLY A 176 14.42 -1.96 -8.08
C GLY A 176 15.19 -0.66 -8.13
N ASN A 177 15.92 -0.47 -9.21
CA ASN A 177 16.79 0.68 -9.45
C ASN A 177 16.47 1.43 -10.74
N ASP A 178 15.43 1.04 -11.48
CA ASP A 178 15.02 1.76 -12.70
C ASP A 178 14.38 3.12 -12.37
N THR A 179 13.72 3.21 -11.23
CA THR A 179 13.34 4.47 -10.59
C THR A 179 13.42 4.31 -9.08
N ILE A 180 13.96 5.31 -8.39
CA ILE A 180 13.96 5.38 -6.94
C ILE A 180 13.26 6.67 -6.55
N PHE A 181 12.16 6.53 -5.82
CA PHE A 181 11.50 7.66 -5.17
C PHE A 181 12.17 7.94 -3.84
N GLU A 182 12.46 9.21 -3.60
CA GLU A 182 12.74 9.75 -2.28
C GLU A 182 11.53 10.61 -1.88
N VAL A 183 10.89 10.28 -0.76
CA VAL A 183 9.56 10.78 -0.42
C VAL A 183 9.53 11.29 1.02
N TRP A 184 9.00 12.50 1.20
CA TRP A 184 8.59 13.01 2.49
C TRP A 184 7.08 12.87 2.61
N SER A 185 6.63 12.00 3.51
CA SER A 185 5.22 11.66 3.71
C SER A 185 4.76 12.10 5.10
N CYS A 186 3.65 12.83 5.14
CA CYS A 186 3.02 13.31 6.36
C CYS A 186 1.86 12.39 6.80
N HIS A 187 1.39 11.51 5.92
CA HIS A 187 0.32 10.54 6.20
C HIS A 187 0.80 9.09 6.33
N GLY A 188 2.00 8.78 5.85
CA GLY A 188 2.60 7.46 5.97
C GLY A 188 3.28 7.22 7.31
N ALA A 189 3.45 5.95 7.67
CA ALA A 189 4.04 5.55 8.93
C ALA A 189 4.95 4.32 8.79
N PRO A 190 5.92 4.13 9.69
CA PRO A 190 6.67 2.88 9.80
C PRO A 190 5.73 1.75 10.21
N VAL A 191 5.79 0.62 9.49
CA VAL A 191 4.96 -0.57 9.72
C VAL A 191 5.80 -1.83 9.95
N TRP A 192 7.13 -1.71 9.98
CA TRP A 192 8.06 -2.83 10.23
C TRP A 192 7.72 -3.66 11.47
N GLY A 193 7.14 -3.04 12.53
CA GLY A 193 6.73 -3.74 13.74
C GLY A 193 5.56 -4.71 13.55
N PHE A 194 4.86 -4.64 12.42
CA PHE A 194 3.74 -5.50 12.06
C PHE A 194 4.12 -6.53 10.98
N SER A 195 5.33 -6.42 10.41
CA SER A 195 5.83 -7.27 9.34
C SER A 195 6.57 -8.50 9.88
N ASP A 196 6.56 -9.59 9.12
CA ASP A 196 7.42 -10.76 9.34
C ASP A 196 8.88 -10.51 8.95
N MET A 197 9.15 -9.39 8.27
CA MET A 197 10.49 -8.95 7.88
C MET A 197 10.79 -7.56 8.45
N PRO A 198 10.89 -7.41 9.78
CA PRO A 198 11.13 -6.10 10.41
C PRO A 198 12.44 -5.46 9.93
N HIS A 199 13.42 -6.26 9.55
CA HIS A 199 14.70 -5.81 9.00
C HIS A 199 14.60 -5.08 7.64
N GLN A 200 13.42 -5.06 7.00
CA GLN A 200 13.18 -4.26 5.80
C GLN A 200 12.86 -2.79 6.12
N ASN A 201 12.69 -2.44 7.40
CA ASN A 201 12.33 -1.09 7.84
C ASN A 201 11.12 -0.52 7.06
N GLU A 202 10.14 -1.39 6.82
CA GLU A 202 9.00 -1.08 5.96
C GLU A 202 8.24 0.14 6.46
N PHE A 203 7.94 1.03 5.52
CA PHE A 203 7.16 2.25 5.68
C PHE A 203 6.00 2.21 4.70
N LEU A 204 4.81 2.60 5.12
CA LEU A 204 3.63 2.52 4.27
C LEU A 204 3.00 3.90 4.07
N ILE A 205 2.79 4.27 2.81
CA ILE A 205 2.14 5.51 2.38
C ILE A 205 0.72 5.19 1.90
N PRO A 206 -0.32 5.94 2.31
CA PRO A 206 -1.69 5.73 1.85
C PRO A 206 -1.94 6.27 0.43
N PRO A 207 -2.98 5.79 -0.27
CA PRO A 207 -3.24 6.14 -1.68
C PRO A 207 -3.64 7.60 -1.94
N PHE A 208 -4.10 8.31 -0.91
CA PHE A 208 -4.70 9.64 -1.04
C PHE A 208 -3.71 10.80 -0.89
N GLU A 209 -2.48 10.52 -0.44
CA GLU A 209 -1.49 11.56 -0.21
C GLU A 209 -1.02 12.16 -1.54
N THR A 210 -1.11 13.48 -1.65
CA THR A 210 -0.65 14.25 -2.80
C THR A 210 0.75 14.74 -2.57
N PHE A 211 1.62 14.59 -3.57
CA PHE A 211 3.01 15.00 -3.52
C PHE A 211 3.29 16.00 -4.64
N THR A 212 4.22 16.92 -4.39
CA THR A 212 4.80 17.81 -5.41
C THR A 212 6.19 17.32 -5.73
N VAL A 213 6.46 17.07 -7.02
CA VAL A 213 7.79 16.68 -7.49
C VAL A 213 8.74 17.86 -7.34
N THR A 214 9.83 17.68 -6.61
CA THR A 214 10.84 18.73 -6.37
C THR A 214 12.04 18.61 -7.31
N ALA A 215 12.41 17.38 -7.67
CA ALA A 215 13.51 17.04 -8.58
C ALA A 215 13.22 15.71 -9.31
N VAL A 216 13.93 15.46 -10.42
CA VAL A 216 13.89 14.22 -11.22
C VAL A 216 15.32 13.83 -11.57
#